data_AF-A0A657B273-F1
#
_entry.id   AF-A0A657B273-F1
#
_cell.length_a   1.000
_cell.length_b   1.000
_cell.length_c   1.000
_cell.angle_alpha   90.00
_cell.angle_beta   90.00
_cell.angle_gamma   90.00
#
_symmetry.space_group_name_H-M   'P 1'
#
loop_
_entity.id
_entity.type
_entity.pdbx_description
1 polymer ?
#
loop_
_entity_poly.entity_id
_entity_poly.type
_entity_poly.pdbx_seq_one_letter_code
_entity_poly.pdbx_strand_id
1 'polypeptide(L)' 'MLRTLKQTTGHFMGSSSKKPLVGVISDVKVISPHPFHIAGDKYLRALVEAADVVPIMIPCSE' A
#
# COMPACT_ATOMS: atom_id res chain seq x y z
N MET A 1 -3.40 -2.46 -47.89
CA MET A 1 -4.77 -2.72 -47.39
C MET A 1 -4.64 -2.95 -45.88
N LEU A 2 -5.09 -1.94 -45.11
CA LEU A 2 -5.12 -1.77 -43.64
C LEU A 2 -3.83 -1.88 -42.80
N ARG A 3 -3.35 -0.69 -42.41
CA ARG A 3 -2.65 -0.37 -41.16
C ARG A 3 -3.60 -0.59 -39.94
N THR A 4 -3.09 -0.31 -38.74
CA THR A 4 -3.78 -0.02 -37.44
C THR A 4 -3.93 -1.27 -36.52
N LEU A 5 -3.53 -1.33 -35.24
CA LEU A 5 -3.42 -0.32 -34.16
C LEU A 5 -2.30 -0.67 -33.14
N LYS A 6 -1.61 0.38 -32.68
CA LYS A 6 -0.92 0.48 -31.39
C LYS A 6 -1.69 -0.21 -30.25
N GLN A 7 -1.06 -1.09 -29.50
CA GLN A 7 -1.30 -1.17 -28.05
C GLN A 7 -0.23 -0.36 -27.34
N THR A 8 -0.34 0.97 -27.46
CA THR A 8 0.36 1.92 -26.61
C THR A 8 -0.70 2.51 -25.70
N THR A 9 -0.45 2.49 -24.38
CA THR A 9 -1.20 3.22 -23.33
C THR A 9 -2.67 2.85 -23.14
N GLY A 10 -3.01 2.31 -21.96
CA GLY A 10 -4.41 2.08 -21.59
C GLY A 10 -4.55 1.49 -20.19
N HIS A 11 -4.35 2.35 -19.19
CA HIS A 11 -4.90 2.19 -17.84
C HIS A 11 -6.37 1.75 -17.97
N PHE A 12 -6.68 0.52 -17.55
CA PHE A 12 -8.00 -0.09 -17.73
C PHE A 12 -9.06 0.73 -16.98
N MET A 13 -10.02 1.29 -17.73
CA MET A 13 -11.14 2.08 -17.21
C MET A 13 -12.13 1.19 -16.45
N GLY A 14 -11.98 1.13 -15.14
CA GLY A 14 -13.02 0.75 -14.18
C GLY A 14 -13.18 1.87 -13.14
N SER A 15 -14.41 2.37 -12.96
CA SER A 15 -14.87 3.36 -11.96
C SER A 15 -13.86 3.71 -10.84
N SER A 16 -13.27 4.92 -10.87
CA SER A 16 -12.31 5.44 -9.87
C SER A 16 -11.56 4.33 -9.10
N SER A 17 -10.78 3.49 -9.80
CA SER A 17 -10.18 2.28 -9.22
C SER A 17 -9.40 2.64 -7.95
N LYS A 18 -10.03 2.43 -6.78
CA LYS A 18 -9.41 2.71 -5.49
C LYS A 18 -8.35 1.65 -5.29
N LYS A 19 -7.13 2.09 -4.93
CA LYS A 19 -6.07 1.18 -4.52
C LYS A 19 -6.60 0.26 -3.40
N PRO A 20 -6.30 -1.05 -3.42
CA PRO A 20 -6.68 -1.95 -2.35
C PRO A 20 -6.16 -1.45 -1.00
N LEU A 21 -6.94 -1.66 0.06
CA LEU A 21 -6.50 -1.38 1.43
C LEU A 21 -5.88 -2.65 2.01
N VAL A 22 -4.67 -2.54 2.55
CA VAL A 22 -3.96 -3.67 3.17
C VAL A 22 -3.69 -3.36 4.63
N GLY A 23 -4.21 -4.21 5.52
CA GLY A 23 -3.96 -4.11 6.96
C GLY A 23 -2.52 -4.50 7.29
N VAL A 24 -1.85 -3.67 8.07
CA VAL A 24 -0.51 -3.92 8.61
C VAL A 24 -0.62 -3.94 10.12
N ILE A 25 -0.46 -5.12 10.72
CA ILE A 25 -0.39 -5.25 12.17
C ILE A 25 0.85 -4.52 12.69
N SER A 26 0.67 -3.73 13.73
CA SER A 26 1.76 -3.01 14.38
C SER A 26 2.34 -3.84 15.52
N ASP A 27 3.60 -3.59 15.84
CA ASP A 27 4.23 -4.03 17.08
C ASP A 27 4.29 -2.87 18.07
N VAL A 28 4.52 -3.15 19.35
CA VAL A 28 4.72 -2.12 20.37
C VAL A 28 6.21 -1.93 20.59
N LYS A 29 6.65 -0.67 20.62
CA LYS A 29 7.98 -0.31 21.08
C LYS A 29 7.92 0.89 22.02
N VAL A 30 8.63 0.79 23.14
CA VAL A 30 8.82 1.93 24.04
C VAL A 30 9.86 2.87 23.44
N ILE A 31 9.42 4.07 23.08
CA ILE A 31 10.28 5.19 22.70
C ILE A 31 10.13 6.20 23.83
N SER A 32 11.10 6.21 24.73
CA SER A 32 11.00 6.82 26.07
C SER A 32 10.28 8.17 26.09
N PRO A 33 9.30 8.40 26.99
CA PRO A 33 8.78 7.49 28.02
C PRO A 33 7.52 6.69 27.61
N HIS A 34 7.11 6.72 26.34
CA HIS A 34 5.79 6.22 25.92
C HIS A 34 5.87 4.99 25.00
N PRO A 35 4.90 4.06 25.08
CA PRO A 35 4.74 3.02 24.08
C PRO A 35 4.18 3.61 22.77
N PHE A 36 4.64 3.06 21.64
CA PHE A 36 4.17 3.40 20.30
C PHE A 36 3.88 2.13 19.51
N HIS A 37 2.77 2.15 18.77
CA HIS A 37 2.51 1.18 17.71
C HIS A 37 3.38 1.51 16.50
N ILE A 38 4.26 0.59 16.12
CA ILE A 38 5.23 0.77 15.05
C ILE A 38 5.09 -0.33 14.00
N ALA A 39 5.43 0.01 12.76
CA ALA A 39 5.61 -0.95 11.69
C ALA A 39 6.97 -0.70 11.02
N GLY A 40 7.62 -1.76 10.53
CA GLY A 40 8.87 -1.62 9.80
C GLY A 40 8.65 -0.86 8.48
N ASP A 41 9.35 0.25 8.32
CA ASP A 41 9.27 1.14 7.15
C ASP A 41 9.56 0.41 5.81
N LYS A 42 10.46 -0.58 5.82
CA LYS A 42 10.69 -1.45 4.64
C LYS A 42 9.44 -2.21 4.17
N TYR A 43 8.53 -2.56 5.08
CA TYR A 43 7.29 -3.25 4.73
C TYR A 43 6.25 -2.26 4.18
N LEU A 44 6.17 -1.07 4.77
CA LEU A 44 5.28 -0.01 4.27
C LEU A 44 5.68 0.45 2.87
N ARG A 45 6.97 0.64 2.60
CA ARG A 45 7.46 0.95 1.25
C ARG A 45 7.18 -0.18 0.26
N ALA A 46 7.37 -1.44 0.65
CA ALA A 46 7.04 -2.56 -0.23
C ALA A 46 5.56 -2.54 -0.65
N LEU A 47 4.65 -2.20 0.28
CA LEU A 47 3.22 -2.07 -0.02
C LEU A 47 2.92 -0.88 -0.95
N VAL A 48 3.52 0.28 -0.69
CA VAL A 48 3.26 1.51 -1.48
C VAL A 48 3.92 1.45 -2.86
N GLU A 49 5.18 1.06 -2.91
CA GLU A 49 6.03 1.18 -4.11
C GLU A 49 5.97 -0.06 -5.00
N ALA A 50 5.97 -1.25 -4.41
CA ALA A 50 6.03 -2.50 -5.17
C ALA A 50 4.63 -3.11 -5.40
N ALA A 51 3.73 -3.01 -4.43
CA ALA A 51 2.39 -3.60 -4.53
C ALA A 51 1.29 -2.61 -4.98
N ASP A 52 1.59 -1.31 -5.06
CA ASP A 52 0.65 -0.24 -5.42
C ASP A 52 -0.67 -0.24 -4.61
N VAL A 53 -0.56 -0.47 -3.30
CA VAL A 53 -1.70 -0.48 -2.36
C VAL A 53 -1.63 0.67 -1.36
N VAL A 54 -2.71 0.85 -0.58
CA VAL A 54 -2.74 1.76 0.56
C VAL A 54 -2.65 0.95 1.86
N PRO A 55 -1.54 1.05 2.62
CA PRO A 55 -1.42 0.39 3.91
C PRO A 55 -2.28 1.08 4.98
N ILE A 56 -2.90 0.29 5.85
CA ILE A 56 -3.64 0.73 7.02
C ILE A 56 -2.97 0.12 8.26
N MET A 57 -2.40 0.96 9.13
CA MET A 57 -1.83 0.46 10.39
C MET A 57 -2.94 0.04 11.35
N ILE A 58 -2.85 -1.21 11.81
CA ILE A 58 -3.73 -1.79 12.82
C ILE A 58 -2.94 -1.78 14.14
N PRO A 59 -3.42 -1.09 15.18
CA PRO A 59 -2.79 -1.09 16.50
C PRO A 59 -2.68 -2.51 17.08
N CYS A 60 -1.64 -2.74 17.87
CA CYS A 60 -1.49 -3.99 18.63
C CYS A 60 -2.36 -3.93 19.88
N SER A 61 -3.03 -5.02 20.23
CA SER A 61 -3.61 -5.20 21.56
C SER A 61 -2.46 -5.54 22.51
N GLU A 62 -2.03 -4.59 23.34
CA GLU A 62 -1.07 -4.83 24.42
C GLU A 62 -1.54 -5.95 25.37
#